data_AF-A0A2G1ZRK2-F1
#
_entry.id   AF-A0A2G1ZRK2-F1
#
_cell.length_a   1.000
_cell.length_b   1.000
_cell.length_c   1.000
_cell.angle_alpha   90.00
_cell.angle_beta   90.00
_cell.angle_gamma   90.00
#
_symmetry.space_group_name_H-M   'P 1'
#
loop_
_entity.id
_entity.type
_entity.pdbx_description
1 polymer ?
#
loop_
_entity_poly.entity_id
_entity_poly.type
_entity_poly.pdbx_seq_one_letter_code
_entity_poly.pdbx_strand_id
1 'polypeptide(L)'
;MLPVGTFKMKALITDVQKKKPTMQLKDGIFFKDLDNIGIRAKEKDPITDEITDLLIYDYTVQAERSKNREYIEDKRKYGRTIRAQKGMMSTDPVMGDIILSMENGQITEELSPSDFEGSTYPFRRITFDKSTMHFSMQSLDFERTDEDLYQKNYEFMSISQLMYTRDSIDSDIEFEQLAVFNHLNLSTATIPELSVDYVGDATVFNRIDKTERKRAVSHALMRASSYKDFIDRKIVSKESKQSYQNNIDIEWHRKFTLAFACIVLFFVGAPMGAIVKKGGLGMPVVITVGFFLIYYICTMMGERMARGGVISPFMGMWMSSLILFPTALILTYKANQDSSIFDSNFYKRLFRLKKKNAGTPNL
;
A
#
# COMPACT_ATOMS: atom_id res chain seq x y z
N MET A 1 -21.41 13.71 2.19
CA MET A 1 -20.47 14.61 2.89
C MET A 1 -19.10 13.99 3.13
N LEU A 2 -19.03 12.74 3.61
CA LEU A 2 -17.76 12.07 3.94
C LEU A 2 -16.71 12.10 2.81
N PRO A 3 -17.03 11.80 1.52
CA PRO A 3 -16.02 11.78 0.44
C PRO A 3 -15.37 13.15 0.19
N VAL A 4 -16.18 14.21 0.15
CA VAL A 4 -15.71 15.61 -0.03
C VAL A 4 -14.85 16.06 1.15
N GLY A 5 -15.19 15.65 2.37
CA GLY A 5 -14.43 15.96 3.58
C GLY A 5 -13.04 15.31 3.56
N THR A 6 -12.96 14.01 3.22
CA THR A 6 -11.68 13.30 3.09
C THR A 6 -10.79 13.88 2.01
N PHE A 7 -11.36 14.25 0.85
CA PHE A 7 -10.61 14.89 -0.23
C PHE A 7 -9.99 16.22 0.23
N LYS A 8 -10.80 17.12 0.81
CA LYS A 8 -10.31 18.42 1.31
C LYS A 8 -9.26 18.27 2.40
N MET A 9 -9.44 17.33 3.33
CA MET A 9 -8.47 17.06 4.41
C MET A 9 -7.11 16.63 3.83
N LYS A 10 -7.10 15.74 2.84
CA LYS A 10 -5.86 15.23 2.25
C LYS A 10 -5.16 16.27 1.37
N ALA A 11 -5.93 17.08 0.63
CA ALA A 11 -5.41 18.25 -0.08
C ALA A 11 -4.71 19.22 0.89
N LEU A 12 -5.37 19.55 2.02
CA LEU A 12 -4.78 20.41 3.05
C LEU A 12 -3.51 19.84 3.67
N ILE A 13 -3.47 18.53 3.99
CA ILE A 13 -2.26 17.87 4.50
C ILE A 13 -1.12 18.02 3.49
N THR A 14 -1.42 17.84 2.20
CA THR A 14 -0.44 17.96 1.11
C THR A 14 0.08 19.40 1.00
N ASP A 15 -0.80 20.40 1.06
CA ASP A 15 -0.42 21.81 1.02
C ASP A 15 0.45 22.22 2.22
N VAL A 16 0.11 21.72 3.42
CA VAL A 16 0.92 21.94 4.64
C VAL A 16 2.31 21.32 4.50
N GLN A 17 2.39 20.10 3.96
CA GLN A 17 3.66 19.42 3.72
C GLN A 17 4.55 20.16 2.73
N LYS A 18 3.98 20.78 1.69
CA LYS A 18 4.73 21.62 0.73
C LYS A 18 5.22 22.94 1.32
N LYS A 19 4.42 23.57 2.19
CA LYS A 19 4.74 24.87 2.79
C LYS A 19 5.76 24.80 3.93
N LYS A 20 5.80 23.68 4.65
CA LYS A 20 6.73 23.45 5.78
C LYS A 20 7.44 22.10 5.62
N PRO A 21 8.40 21.99 4.68
CA PRO A 21 9.10 20.72 4.42
C PRO A 21 9.84 20.18 5.64
N THR A 22 10.35 21.06 6.53
CA THR A 22 10.97 20.72 7.81
C THR A 22 10.08 19.86 8.73
N MET A 23 8.75 19.91 8.55
CA MET A 23 7.79 19.11 9.33
C MET A 23 7.93 17.60 9.11
N GLN A 24 8.47 17.17 7.97
CA GLN A 24 8.63 15.76 7.64
C GLN A 24 9.79 15.10 8.39
N LEU A 25 10.76 15.91 8.84
CA LEU A 25 11.86 15.43 9.66
C LEU A 25 11.36 15.11 11.08
N LYS A 26 11.63 13.88 11.51
CA LYS A 26 11.45 13.42 12.88
C LYS A 26 12.79 13.44 13.60
N ASP A 27 12.78 13.83 14.87
CA ASP A 27 13.98 13.92 15.69
C ASP A 27 14.72 12.59 15.73
N GLY A 28 16.01 12.61 15.36
CA GLY A 28 16.90 11.47 15.38
C GLY A 28 16.67 10.41 14.29
N ILE A 29 15.66 10.55 13.43
CA ILE A 29 15.32 9.57 12.39
C ILE A 29 15.81 10.07 11.02
N PHE A 30 16.39 9.16 10.22
CA PHE A 30 16.75 9.45 8.84
C PHE A 30 15.51 9.55 7.96
N PHE A 31 15.37 10.69 7.29
CA PHE A 31 14.47 10.90 6.17
C PHE A 31 15.19 10.52 4.86
N LYS A 32 14.59 9.65 4.04
CA LYS A 32 15.22 9.04 2.85
C LYS A 32 14.45 9.28 1.55
N ASP A 33 13.40 10.09 1.59
CA ASP A 33 12.48 10.29 0.45
C ASP A 33 12.98 11.39 -0.51
N LEU A 34 14.27 11.73 -0.46
CA LEU A 34 14.95 12.68 -1.35
C LEU A 34 15.94 11.89 -2.20
N ASP A 35 15.87 11.95 -3.54
CA ASP A 35 16.74 11.29 -4.53
C ASP A 35 18.12 10.82 -4.02
N ASN A 36 18.20 9.61 -3.46
CA ASN A 36 19.45 9.02 -2.96
C ASN A 36 20.20 9.89 -1.93
N ILE A 37 19.47 10.71 -1.17
CA ILE A 37 20.00 11.56 -0.10
C ILE A 37 19.26 11.23 1.21
N GLY A 38 20.03 10.85 2.23
CA GLY A 38 19.52 10.60 3.58
C GLY A 38 19.81 11.77 4.50
N ILE A 39 18.78 12.42 5.04
CA ILE A 39 18.92 13.55 5.97
C ILE A 39 18.50 13.12 7.38
N ARG A 40 19.30 13.44 8.39
CA ARG A 40 18.96 13.27 9.81
C ARG A 40 19.18 14.58 10.55
N ALA A 41 18.12 15.04 11.21
CA ALA A 41 18.15 16.07 12.24
C ALA A 41 18.27 15.42 13.61
N LYS A 42 19.08 15.95 14.53
CA LYS A 42 19.04 15.47 15.93
C LYS A 42 17.80 16.01 16.64
N GLU A 43 17.57 17.30 16.51
CA GLU A 43 16.46 18.00 17.14
C GLU A 43 16.01 19.15 16.23
N LYS A 44 14.69 19.37 16.18
CA LYS A 44 14.06 20.45 15.44
C LYS A 44 13.27 21.33 16.39
N ASP A 45 13.48 22.64 16.29
CA ASP A 45 12.68 23.63 17.00
C ASP A 45 11.30 23.79 16.32
N PRO A 46 10.18 23.52 17.01
CA PRO A 46 8.83 23.61 16.45
C PRO A 46 8.35 25.03 16.16
N ILE A 47 9.01 26.07 16.70
CA ILE A 47 8.62 27.47 16.55
C ILE A 47 9.44 28.14 15.44
N THR A 48 10.75 27.93 15.45
CA THR A 48 11.67 28.59 14.50
C THR A 48 11.90 27.79 13.22
N ASP A 49 11.45 26.53 13.15
CA ASP A 49 11.77 25.56 12.08
C ASP A 49 13.30 25.34 11.90
N GLU A 50 14.11 25.72 12.90
CA GLU A 50 15.55 25.49 12.93
C GLU A 50 15.88 24.03 13.30
N ILE A 51 16.80 23.44 12.56
CA ILE A 51 17.31 22.08 12.76
C ILE A 51 18.69 22.14 13.39
N THR A 52 18.96 21.31 14.38
CA THR A 52 20.28 21.18 15.02
C THR A 52 20.92 19.82 14.77
N ASP A 53 22.26 19.81 14.67
CA ASP A 53 23.10 18.62 14.37
C ASP A 53 22.58 17.85 13.15
N LEU A 54 22.68 18.52 12.01
CA LEU A 54 22.27 18.02 10.72
C LEU A 54 23.34 17.08 10.15
N LEU A 55 22.93 15.88 9.77
CA LEU A 55 23.77 14.90 9.08
C LEU A 55 23.10 14.50 7.77
N ILE A 56 23.80 14.72 6.66
CA ILE A 56 23.34 14.38 5.32
C ILE A 56 24.30 13.35 4.72
N TYR A 57 23.75 12.25 4.24
CA TYR A 57 24.44 11.32 3.37
C TYR A 57 23.93 11.50 1.95
N ASP A 58 24.83 11.73 1.02
CA ASP A 58 24.53 11.87 -0.38
C ASP A 58 25.13 10.70 -1.17
N TYR A 59 24.25 9.89 -1.74
CA TYR A 59 24.54 8.70 -2.53
C TYR A 59 24.36 8.93 -4.04
N THR A 60 24.11 10.16 -4.50
CA THR A 60 23.91 10.50 -5.92
C THR A 60 25.10 10.08 -6.79
N VAL A 61 26.32 10.33 -6.32
CA VAL A 61 27.59 9.95 -6.97
C VAL A 61 27.69 8.44 -7.22
N GLN A 62 27.10 7.62 -6.35
CA GLN A 62 27.07 6.16 -6.50
C GLN A 62 26.00 5.71 -7.51
N ALA A 63 24.84 6.37 -7.51
CA ALA A 63 23.74 6.06 -8.42
C ALA A 63 24.08 6.34 -9.90
N GLU A 64 24.80 7.42 -10.18
CA GLU A 64 25.23 7.75 -11.54
C GLU A 64 26.28 6.76 -12.08
N ARG A 65 27.26 6.36 -11.27
CA ARG A 65 28.30 5.39 -11.66
C ARG A 65 27.73 3.99 -11.91
N SER A 66 26.73 3.56 -11.13
CA SER A 66 26.07 2.27 -11.33
C SER A 66 25.28 2.16 -12.64
N LYS A 67 24.76 3.27 -13.19
CA LYS A 67 24.04 3.27 -14.48
C LYS A 67 24.95 3.00 -15.67
N ASN A 68 26.24 3.32 -15.56
CA ASN A 68 27.21 3.17 -16.64
C ASN A 68 27.83 1.76 -16.78
N ARG A 69 27.34 0.76 -16.04
CA ARG A 69 27.83 -0.65 -16.08
C ARG A 69 29.36 -0.79 -15.90
N GLU A 70 30.00 0.16 -15.24
CA GLU A 70 31.37 0.00 -14.80
C GLU A 70 31.37 -0.95 -13.60
N TYR A 71 31.89 -2.16 -13.81
CA TYR A 71 32.13 -3.12 -12.74
C TYR A 71 33.28 -2.58 -11.89
N ILE A 72 32.95 -1.89 -10.80
CA ILE A 72 33.96 -1.41 -9.85
C ILE A 72 34.34 -2.61 -8.96
N GLU A 73 35.58 -3.09 -9.11
CA GLU A 73 36.18 -4.15 -8.29
C GLU A 73 36.37 -3.72 -6.82
N ASP A 74 36.28 -2.41 -6.56
CA ASP A 74 36.44 -1.80 -5.24
C ASP A 74 35.12 -1.83 -4.43
N LYS A 75 35.16 -2.48 -3.26
CA LYS A 75 34.03 -2.61 -2.32
C LYS A 75 33.73 -1.33 -1.53
N ARG A 76 34.53 -0.26 -1.68
CA ARG A 76 34.35 1.00 -0.96
C ARG A 76 33.10 1.74 -1.48
N LYS A 77 32.22 2.13 -0.56
CA LYS A 77 31.06 2.96 -0.86
C LYS A 77 31.48 4.43 -0.88
N TYR A 78 31.98 4.90 -2.02
CA TYR A 78 32.29 6.32 -2.23
C TYR A 78 31.04 7.17 -2.00
N GLY A 79 31.06 8.03 -0.99
CA GLY A 79 29.91 8.84 -0.60
C GLY A 79 30.30 10.21 -0.09
N ARG A 80 29.40 11.17 -0.26
CA ARG A 80 29.55 12.52 0.28
C ARG A 80 28.75 12.62 1.58
N THR A 81 29.42 13.00 2.67
CA THR A 81 28.79 13.23 3.97
C THR A 81 28.90 14.70 4.35
N ILE A 82 27.78 15.31 4.72
CA ILE A 82 27.73 16.70 5.16
C ILE A 82 27.26 16.72 6.61
N ARG A 83 27.99 17.43 7.46
CA ARG A 83 27.56 17.75 8.82
C ARG A 83 27.44 19.26 8.99
N ALA A 84 26.39 19.73 9.63
CA ALA A 84 26.21 21.13 9.97
C ALA A 84 25.63 21.27 11.38
N GLN A 85 26.04 22.31 12.10
CA GLN A 85 25.53 22.56 13.45
C GLN A 85 24.07 23.02 13.41
N LYS A 86 23.74 23.88 12.45
CA LYS A 86 22.41 24.46 12.26
C LYS A 86 21.98 24.30 10.81
N GLY A 87 20.68 24.13 10.60
CA GLY A 87 20.09 24.16 9.28
C GLY A 87 18.64 24.63 9.29
N MET A 88 18.16 25.09 8.15
CA MET A 88 16.77 25.49 7.95
C MET A 88 16.34 25.13 6.54
N MET A 89 15.16 24.50 6.41
CA MET A 89 14.56 24.20 5.12
C MET A 89 13.51 25.25 4.77
N SER A 90 13.58 25.77 3.56
CA SER A 90 12.61 26.70 2.99
C SER A 90 12.28 26.30 1.56
N THR A 91 11.11 26.67 1.07
CA THR A 91 10.74 26.46 -0.33
C THR A 91 11.09 27.71 -1.14
N ASP A 92 11.75 27.55 -2.28
CA ASP A 92 11.98 28.62 -3.24
C ASP A 92 10.63 29.08 -3.82
N PRO A 93 10.24 30.36 -3.65
CA PRO A 93 8.95 30.85 -4.13
C PRO A 93 8.85 30.96 -5.66
N VAL A 94 9.97 30.90 -6.39
CA VAL A 94 10.04 31.05 -7.86
C VAL A 94 10.22 29.69 -8.54
N MET A 95 11.20 28.91 -8.10
CA MET A 95 11.51 27.59 -8.71
C MET A 95 10.73 26.44 -8.07
N GLY A 96 10.19 26.64 -6.86
CA GLY A 96 9.49 25.61 -6.10
C GLY A 96 10.40 24.64 -5.35
N ASP A 97 11.72 24.67 -5.57
CA ASP A 97 12.70 23.75 -4.96
C ASP A 97 12.77 23.86 -3.43
N ILE A 98 13.15 22.76 -2.76
CA ILE A 98 13.48 22.82 -1.32
C ILE A 98 14.92 23.29 -1.18
N ILE A 99 15.10 24.40 -0.48
CA ILE A 99 16.40 24.96 -0.12
C ILE A 99 16.71 24.57 1.32
N LEU A 100 17.80 23.86 1.52
CA LEU A 100 18.39 23.60 2.83
C LEU A 100 19.58 24.51 3.05
N SER A 101 19.37 25.53 3.86
CA SER A 101 20.43 26.43 4.33
C SER A 101 21.09 25.81 5.55
N MET A 102 22.42 25.77 5.57
CA MET A 102 23.23 25.15 6.61
C MET A 102 24.28 26.13 7.11
N GLU A 103 24.57 26.09 8.39
CA GLU A 103 25.59 26.93 9.02
C GLU A 103 26.59 26.12 9.85
N ASN A 104 27.85 26.58 9.84
CA ASN A 104 28.99 26.02 10.55
C ASN A 104 29.12 24.51 10.35
N GLY A 105 29.50 24.13 9.13
CA GLY A 105 29.51 22.73 8.72
C GLY A 105 30.77 22.29 8.00
N GLN A 106 30.80 21.00 7.70
CA GLN A 106 31.88 20.34 7.01
C GLN A 106 31.32 19.31 6.02
N ILE A 107 31.78 19.39 4.78
CA ILE A 107 31.58 18.38 3.74
C ILE A 107 32.80 17.46 3.74
N THR A 108 32.56 16.16 3.77
CA THR A 108 33.58 15.12 3.63
C THR A 108 33.21 14.25 2.45
N GLU A 109 34.11 14.12 1.49
CA GLU A 109 33.88 13.41 0.24
C GLU A 109 35.02 12.42 0.01
N GLU A 110 34.66 11.15 -0.16
CA GLU A 110 35.61 10.10 -0.52
C GLU A 110 35.76 10.07 -2.04
N LEU A 111 37.01 10.19 -2.53
CA LEU A 111 37.32 10.27 -3.96
C LEU A 111 37.85 8.92 -4.46
N SER A 112 37.82 8.73 -5.79
CA SER A 112 38.37 7.52 -6.39
C SER A 112 39.90 7.52 -6.30
N PRO A 113 40.54 6.41 -5.90
CA PRO A 113 42.00 6.28 -5.93
C PRO A 113 42.59 6.47 -7.33
N SER A 114 41.84 6.17 -8.39
CA SER A 114 42.25 6.39 -9.79
C SER A 114 42.52 7.86 -10.11
N ASP A 115 41.85 8.78 -9.41
CA ASP A 115 41.94 10.21 -9.67
C ASP A 115 43.15 10.85 -8.97
N PHE A 116 43.85 10.09 -8.11
CA PHE A 116 45.00 10.54 -7.33
C PHE A 116 46.09 9.46 -7.29
N GLU A 117 46.95 9.43 -8.32
CA GLU A 117 48.14 8.58 -8.33
C GLU A 117 48.98 8.81 -7.07
N GLY A 118 49.13 7.76 -6.25
CA GLY A 118 49.94 7.76 -5.03
C GLY A 118 49.20 7.90 -3.69
N SER A 119 47.87 8.09 -3.67
CA SER A 119 47.10 8.14 -2.43
C SER A 119 46.27 6.87 -2.20
N THR A 120 46.48 6.19 -1.07
CA THR A 120 45.72 4.98 -0.69
C THR A 120 44.29 5.29 -0.22
N TYR A 121 44.02 6.55 0.17
CA TYR A 121 42.74 7.03 0.69
C TYR A 121 42.52 8.52 0.37
N PRO A 122 42.24 8.91 -0.87
CA PRO A 122 41.95 10.30 -1.19
C PRO A 122 40.58 10.68 -0.63
N PHE A 123 40.56 11.56 0.37
CA PHE A 123 39.34 12.22 0.82
C PHE A 123 39.52 13.73 0.77
N ARG A 124 38.44 14.44 0.43
CA ARG A 124 38.37 15.89 0.44
C ARG A 124 37.50 16.34 1.60
N ARG A 125 37.98 17.35 2.32
CA ARG A 125 37.26 18.00 3.41
C ARG A 125 37.11 19.49 3.12
N ILE A 126 35.89 19.98 3.14
CA ILE A 126 35.57 21.40 2.92
C ILE A 126 34.79 21.87 4.15
N THR A 127 35.31 22.88 4.85
CA THR A 127 34.61 23.55 5.95
C THR A 127 33.90 24.80 5.42
N PHE A 128 32.71 25.10 5.92
CA PHE A 128 31.93 26.25 5.49
C PHE A 128 31.25 26.93 6.68
N ASP A 129 31.17 28.26 6.63
CA ASP A 129 30.38 29.04 7.58
C ASP A 129 28.90 29.01 7.19
N LYS A 130 28.61 29.13 5.88
CA LYS A 130 27.25 29.01 5.31
C LYS A 130 27.29 28.23 4.01
N SER A 131 26.31 27.35 3.81
CA SER A 131 26.13 26.58 2.58
C SER A 131 24.66 26.34 2.32
N THR A 132 24.24 26.43 1.06
CA THR A 132 22.87 26.11 0.64
C THR A 132 22.88 24.91 -0.29
N MET A 133 21.95 23.98 -0.06
CA MET A 133 21.69 22.84 -0.94
C MET A 133 20.28 22.96 -1.50
N HIS A 134 20.15 22.81 -2.81
CA HIS A 134 18.87 22.84 -3.51
C HIS A 134 18.46 21.41 -3.86
N PHE A 135 17.28 21.01 -3.43
CA PHE A 135 16.65 19.77 -3.83
C PHE A 135 15.53 20.11 -4.78
N SER A 136 15.60 19.59 -6.00
CA SER A 136 14.51 19.80 -6.95
C SER A 136 13.24 19.18 -6.39
N MET A 137 12.10 19.87 -6.47
CA MET A 137 10.82 19.24 -6.14
C MET A 137 10.49 18.06 -7.05
N GLN A 138 11.18 17.89 -8.19
CA GLN A 138 11.04 16.72 -9.07
C GLN A 138 11.63 15.44 -8.43
N SER A 139 12.67 15.58 -7.60
CA SER A 139 13.23 14.48 -6.77
C SER A 139 12.34 14.10 -5.60
N LEU A 140 11.53 15.07 -5.18
CA LEU A 140 10.45 15.00 -4.22
C LEU A 140 9.10 14.91 -4.92
N ASP A 141 9.05 14.59 -6.23
CA ASP A 141 7.80 14.25 -6.87
C ASP A 141 7.40 12.90 -6.23
N PHE A 142 6.81 12.97 -5.02
CA PHE A 142 5.39 12.67 -4.90
C PHE A 142 4.79 13.04 -6.24
N GLU A 143 4.72 12.06 -7.16
CA GLU A 143 4.11 12.18 -8.49
C GLU A 143 3.10 13.30 -8.36
N ARG A 144 3.31 14.45 -9.03
CA ARG A 144 2.36 15.57 -9.05
C ARG A 144 1.01 14.93 -8.88
N THR A 145 0.46 15.01 -7.66
CA THR A 145 -0.62 14.07 -7.33
C THR A 145 -1.79 14.71 -8.00
N ASP A 146 -1.93 14.37 -9.28
CA ASP A 146 -2.88 14.95 -10.19
C ASP A 146 -4.18 14.86 -9.43
N GLU A 147 -4.95 15.93 -9.49
CA GLU A 147 -6.31 15.88 -8.98
C GLU A 147 -7.03 14.65 -9.56
N ASP A 148 -6.63 14.19 -10.75
CA ASP A 148 -7.01 12.94 -11.41
C ASP A 148 -6.55 11.65 -10.68
N LEU A 149 -5.39 11.61 -10.01
CA LEU A 149 -4.96 10.49 -9.16
C LEU A 149 -5.84 10.38 -7.90
N TYR A 150 -6.27 11.51 -7.35
CA TYR A 150 -7.24 11.53 -6.24
C TYR A 150 -8.65 11.14 -6.71
N GLN A 151 -9.06 11.59 -7.90
CA GLN A 151 -10.32 11.16 -8.51
C GLN A 151 -10.34 9.64 -8.71
N LYS A 152 -9.20 9.02 -9.00
CA LYS A 152 -9.06 7.56 -9.13
C LYS A 152 -8.94 6.81 -7.81
N ASN A 153 -8.80 7.48 -6.66
CA ASN A 153 -8.79 6.76 -5.40
C ASN A 153 -10.23 6.47 -4.95
N TYR A 154 -10.61 5.19 -4.98
CA TYR A 154 -11.94 4.69 -4.62
C TYR A 154 -12.39 5.10 -3.20
N GLU A 155 -11.47 5.36 -2.28
CA GLU A 155 -11.80 5.84 -0.92
C GLU A 155 -12.53 7.20 -0.93
N PHE A 156 -12.26 8.05 -1.94
CA PHE A 156 -12.81 9.40 -2.05
C PHE A 156 -13.99 9.51 -3.03
N MET A 157 -14.35 8.41 -3.67
CA MET A 157 -15.43 8.41 -4.66
C MET A 157 -16.81 8.40 -3.96
N SER A 158 -17.74 9.13 -4.57
CA SER A 158 -19.17 8.95 -4.32
C SER A 158 -19.66 7.58 -4.82
N ILE A 159 -20.85 7.16 -4.40
CA ILE A 159 -21.44 5.88 -4.84
C ILE A 159 -21.57 5.83 -6.37
N SER A 160 -22.03 6.93 -6.99
CA SER A 160 -22.16 7.04 -8.45
C SER A 160 -20.81 6.94 -9.16
N GLN A 161 -19.76 7.58 -8.62
CA GLN A 161 -18.40 7.48 -9.16
C GLN A 161 -17.81 6.08 -9.02
N LEU A 162 -18.06 5.40 -7.88
CA LEU A 162 -17.65 4.00 -7.68
C LEU A 162 -18.30 3.09 -8.72
N MET A 163 -19.60 3.25 -8.98
CA MET A 163 -20.33 2.47 -9.99
C MET A 163 -19.81 2.74 -11.41
N TYR A 164 -19.65 4.00 -11.79
CA TYR A 164 -19.09 4.35 -13.10
C TYR A 164 -17.67 3.79 -13.30
N THR A 165 -16.83 3.89 -12.25
CA THR A 165 -15.47 3.36 -12.29
C THR A 165 -15.47 1.84 -12.39
N ARG A 166 -16.36 1.15 -11.66
CA ARG A 166 -16.55 -0.31 -11.78
C ARG A 166 -16.89 -0.71 -13.21
N ASP A 167 -17.92 -0.10 -13.79
CA ASP A 167 -18.40 -0.40 -15.14
C ASP A 167 -17.29 -0.16 -16.18
N SER A 168 -16.51 0.91 -16.01
CA SER A 168 -15.35 1.20 -16.85
C SER A 168 -14.28 0.11 -16.76
N ILE A 169 -13.98 -0.41 -15.56
CA ILE A 169 -12.98 -1.49 -15.41
C ILE A 169 -13.51 -2.81 -16.00
N ASP A 170 -14.80 -3.10 -15.82
CA ASP A 170 -15.41 -4.29 -16.41
C ASP A 170 -15.28 -4.27 -17.94
N SER A 171 -15.62 -3.14 -18.57
CA SER A 171 -15.43 -2.94 -20.02
C SER A 171 -13.95 -3.06 -20.43
N ASP A 172 -13.02 -2.52 -19.64
CA ASP A 172 -11.59 -2.61 -19.92
C ASP A 172 -11.08 -4.05 -19.84
N ILE A 173 -11.58 -4.86 -18.89
CA ILE A 173 -11.23 -6.27 -18.76
C ILE A 173 -11.73 -7.06 -19.97
N GLU A 174 -12.96 -6.82 -20.42
CA GLU A 174 -13.51 -7.46 -21.62
C GLU A 174 -12.72 -7.09 -22.88
N PHE A 175 -12.41 -5.81 -23.07
CA PHE A 175 -11.62 -5.34 -24.20
C PHE A 175 -10.21 -5.97 -24.22
N GLU A 176 -9.55 -6.07 -23.06
CA GLU A 176 -8.25 -6.71 -22.96
C GLU A 176 -8.28 -8.20 -23.30
N GLN A 177 -9.35 -8.92 -22.92
CA GLN A 177 -9.50 -10.33 -23.28
C GLN A 177 -9.61 -10.51 -24.80
N LEU A 178 -10.38 -9.65 -25.47
CA LEU A 178 -10.47 -9.63 -26.94
C LEU A 178 -9.12 -9.28 -27.58
N ALA A 179 -8.38 -8.31 -27.02
CA ALA A 179 -7.06 -7.93 -27.52
C ALA A 179 -6.04 -9.08 -27.39
N VAL A 180 -6.07 -9.84 -26.28
CA VAL A 180 -5.25 -11.04 -26.11
C VAL A 180 -5.61 -12.11 -27.15
N PHE A 181 -6.90 -12.40 -27.32
CA PHE A 181 -7.38 -13.36 -28.32
C PHE A 181 -6.94 -12.98 -29.74
N ASN A 182 -7.11 -11.71 -30.12
CA ASN A 182 -6.68 -11.20 -31.41
C ASN A 182 -5.16 -11.25 -31.58
N HIS A 183 -4.38 -10.90 -30.56
CA HIS A 183 -2.92 -10.96 -30.61
C HIS A 183 -2.42 -12.39 -30.84
N LEU A 184 -3.03 -13.38 -30.18
CA LEU A 184 -2.71 -14.78 -30.39
C LEU A 184 -3.09 -15.23 -31.81
N ASN A 185 -4.31 -14.90 -32.27
CA ASN A 185 -4.81 -15.32 -33.59
C ASN A 185 -4.10 -14.67 -34.78
N LEU A 186 -3.82 -13.35 -34.75
CA LEU A 186 -3.13 -12.67 -35.86
C LEU A 186 -1.75 -13.28 -36.11
N SER A 187 -1.16 -13.73 -35.01
CA SER A 187 0.16 -14.28 -34.99
C SER A 187 0.20 -15.73 -35.51
N THR A 188 -0.88 -16.50 -35.36
CA THR A 188 -1.06 -17.79 -36.05
C THR A 188 -1.57 -17.65 -37.48
N ALA A 189 -2.30 -16.58 -37.80
CA ALA A 189 -2.94 -16.32 -39.10
C ALA A 189 -1.98 -15.81 -40.18
N THR A 190 -0.75 -15.37 -39.82
CA THR A 190 0.30 -15.06 -40.81
C THR A 190 1.05 -16.31 -41.26
N ILE A 191 0.35 -17.44 -41.36
CA ILE A 191 0.77 -18.55 -42.21
C ILE A 191 -0.17 -18.41 -43.41
N PRO A 192 0.28 -17.84 -44.55
CA PRO A 192 -0.48 -17.96 -45.79
C PRO A 192 -0.86 -19.44 -45.95
N GLU A 193 -1.98 -19.77 -46.57
CA GLU A 193 -2.23 -21.16 -47.02
C GLU A 193 -1.03 -21.61 -47.86
N LEU A 194 0.01 -22.14 -47.21
CA LEU A 194 1.08 -22.83 -47.85
C LEU A 194 0.40 -24.15 -48.21
N SER A 195 -0.03 -24.24 -49.46
CA SER A 195 -0.16 -25.52 -50.14
C SER A 195 1.25 -26.13 -50.17
N VAL A 196 1.73 -26.63 -49.04
CA VAL A 196 2.87 -27.52 -49.03
C VAL A 196 2.30 -28.81 -49.58
N ASP A 197 2.62 -29.15 -50.83
CA ASP A 197 2.49 -30.53 -51.28
C ASP A 197 3.18 -31.39 -50.21
N TYR A 198 2.39 -32.21 -49.52
CA TYR A 198 2.88 -33.00 -48.39
C TYR A 198 3.76 -34.13 -48.94
N VAL A 199 5.03 -33.83 -49.21
CA VAL A 199 5.99 -34.79 -49.77
C VAL A 199 6.63 -35.60 -48.63
N GLY A 200 5.89 -36.57 -48.10
CA GLY A 200 6.40 -37.78 -47.42
C GLY A 200 7.16 -37.64 -46.09
N ASP A 201 7.41 -38.79 -45.47
CA ASP A 201 7.82 -39.10 -44.07
C ASP A 201 9.04 -38.40 -43.44
N ALA A 202 9.72 -37.51 -44.16
CA ALA A 202 10.73 -36.64 -43.59
C ALA A 202 10.17 -35.22 -43.53
N THR A 203 9.84 -34.75 -42.32
CA THR A 203 9.45 -33.36 -42.06
C THR A 203 10.38 -32.43 -42.84
N VAL A 204 9.83 -31.42 -43.54
CA VAL A 204 10.60 -30.44 -44.33
C VAL A 204 11.82 -29.91 -43.54
N PHE A 205 11.66 -29.82 -42.22
CA PHE A 205 12.71 -29.54 -41.23
C PHE A 205 13.98 -30.39 -41.34
N ASN A 206 13.87 -31.67 -41.66
CA ASN A 206 14.99 -32.61 -41.82
C ASN A 206 15.69 -32.51 -43.18
N ARG A 207 15.17 -31.72 -44.13
CA ARG A 207 15.77 -31.47 -45.45
C ARG A 207 16.58 -30.17 -45.52
N ILE A 208 16.42 -29.29 -44.52
CA ILE A 208 17.06 -27.97 -44.46
C ILE A 208 18.50 -28.08 -43.90
N ASP A 209 19.39 -27.15 -44.23
CA ASP A 209 20.76 -27.11 -43.66
C ASP A 209 20.73 -27.03 -42.12
N LYS A 210 21.75 -27.59 -41.46
CA LYS A 210 21.86 -27.58 -39.99
C LYS A 210 21.84 -26.15 -39.43
N THR A 211 22.42 -25.19 -40.13
CA THR A 211 22.43 -23.77 -39.74
C THR A 211 21.03 -23.18 -39.81
N GLU A 212 20.29 -23.48 -40.88
CA GLU A 212 18.92 -23.01 -41.08
C GLU A 212 17.95 -23.65 -40.09
N ARG A 213 18.11 -24.94 -39.75
CA ARG A 213 17.36 -25.58 -38.66
C ARG A 213 17.58 -24.88 -37.33
N LYS A 214 18.85 -24.58 -37.00
CA LYS A 214 19.19 -23.89 -35.75
C LYS A 214 18.57 -22.49 -35.71
N ARG A 215 18.58 -21.76 -36.83
CA ARG A 215 17.89 -20.47 -36.96
C ARG A 215 16.39 -20.61 -36.78
N ALA A 216 15.75 -21.54 -37.48
CA ALA A 216 14.30 -21.77 -37.38
C ALA A 216 13.87 -22.11 -35.95
N VAL A 217 14.59 -23.00 -35.27
CA VAL A 217 14.33 -23.34 -33.86
C VAL A 217 14.56 -22.11 -32.96
N SER A 218 15.62 -21.34 -33.18
CA SER A 218 15.87 -20.14 -32.37
C SER A 218 14.79 -19.07 -32.54
N HIS A 219 14.28 -18.87 -33.76
CA HIS A 219 13.16 -17.97 -34.02
C HIS A 219 11.87 -18.47 -33.38
N ALA A 220 11.58 -19.77 -33.48
CA ALA A 220 10.42 -20.38 -32.83
C ALA A 220 10.48 -20.24 -31.31
N LEU A 221 11.65 -20.47 -30.71
CA LEU A 221 11.87 -20.32 -29.27
C LEU A 221 11.75 -18.86 -28.81
N MET A 222 12.33 -17.92 -29.55
CA MET A 222 12.20 -16.48 -29.26
C MET A 222 10.74 -16.03 -29.31
N ARG A 223 9.99 -16.51 -30.31
CA ARG A 223 8.57 -16.22 -30.49
C ARG A 223 7.72 -16.82 -29.38
N ALA A 224 7.94 -18.09 -29.03
CA ALA A 224 7.27 -18.75 -27.92
C ALA A 224 7.52 -18.04 -26.57
N SER A 225 8.77 -17.63 -26.33
CA SER A 225 9.14 -16.88 -25.13
C SER A 225 8.45 -15.52 -25.08
N SER A 226 8.39 -14.82 -26.22
CA SER A 226 7.70 -13.52 -26.32
C SER A 226 6.19 -13.63 -26.06
N TYR A 227 5.54 -14.70 -26.50
CA TYR A 227 4.12 -14.96 -26.17
C TYR A 227 3.92 -15.28 -24.71
N LYS A 228 4.80 -16.10 -24.13
CA LYS A 228 4.75 -16.40 -22.71
C LYS A 228 4.83 -15.10 -21.90
N ASP A 229 5.82 -14.26 -22.19
CA ASP A 229 5.99 -12.97 -21.50
C ASP A 229 4.78 -12.04 -21.71
N PHE A 230 4.18 -12.05 -22.90
CA PHE A 230 2.95 -11.29 -23.17
C PHE A 230 1.77 -11.79 -22.34
N ILE A 231 1.55 -13.10 -22.29
CA ILE A 231 0.47 -13.72 -21.50
C ILE A 231 0.70 -13.49 -20.01
N ASP A 232 1.92 -13.69 -19.51
CA ASP A 232 2.27 -13.48 -18.10
C ASP A 232 2.00 -12.03 -17.68
N ARG A 233 2.39 -11.04 -18.50
CA ARG A 233 2.07 -9.62 -18.26
C ARG A 233 0.56 -9.36 -18.24
N LYS A 234 -0.21 -10.04 -19.10
CA LYS A 234 -1.66 -9.87 -19.19
C LYS A 234 -2.39 -10.52 -18.03
N ILE A 235 -1.92 -11.66 -17.52
CA ILE A 235 -2.43 -12.28 -16.29
C ILE A 235 -2.23 -11.34 -15.11
N VAL A 236 -1.01 -10.82 -14.91
CA VAL A 236 -0.71 -9.88 -13.82
C VAL A 236 -1.55 -8.60 -13.92
N SER A 237 -1.73 -8.05 -15.13
CA SER A 237 -2.60 -6.89 -15.37
C SER A 237 -4.06 -7.20 -14.97
N LYS A 238 -4.59 -8.35 -15.38
CA LYS A 238 -5.96 -8.77 -15.04
C LYS A 238 -6.15 -8.95 -13.54
N GLU A 239 -5.22 -9.62 -12.86
CA GLU A 239 -5.26 -9.79 -11.39
C GLU A 239 -5.23 -8.44 -10.66
N SER A 240 -4.40 -7.52 -11.12
CA SER A 240 -4.32 -6.17 -10.55
C SER A 240 -5.64 -5.40 -10.73
N LYS A 241 -6.25 -5.46 -11.92
CA LYS A 241 -7.57 -4.87 -12.19
C LYS A 241 -8.67 -5.51 -11.33
N GLN A 242 -8.68 -6.84 -11.21
CA GLN A 242 -9.65 -7.56 -10.38
C GLN A 242 -9.51 -7.18 -8.90
N SER A 243 -8.28 -7.07 -8.38
CA SER A 243 -8.03 -6.60 -7.02
C SER A 243 -8.53 -5.17 -6.81
N TYR A 244 -8.31 -4.30 -7.80
CA TYR A 244 -8.82 -2.92 -7.78
C TYR A 244 -10.36 -2.87 -7.80
N GLN A 245 -11.02 -3.68 -8.62
CA GLN A 245 -12.49 -3.83 -8.60
C GLN A 245 -13.00 -4.34 -7.25
N ASN A 246 -12.35 -5.36 -6.68
CA ASN A 246 -12.73 -5.88 -5.36
C ASN A 246 -12.66 -4.78 -4.29
N ASN A 247 -11.66 -3.90 -4.35
CA ASN A 247 -11.55 -2.77 -3.42
C ASN A 247 -12.68 -1.74 -3.62
N ILE A 248 -13.07 -1.45 -4.87
CA ILE A 248 -14.23 -0.60 -5.18
C ILE A 248 -15.52 -1.20 -4.59
N ASP A 249 -15.74 -2.50 -4.79
CA ASP A 249 -16.91 -3.21 -4.27
C ASP A 249 -16.92 -3.25 -2.73
N ILE A 250 -15.76 -3.42 -2.10
CA ILE A 250 -15.60 -3.34 -0.63
C ILE A 250 -16.03 -1.98 -0.11
N GLU A 251 -15.53 -0.89 -0.68
CA GLU A 251 -15.89 0.47 -0.25
C GLU A 251 -17.37 0.79 -0.55
N TRP A 252 -17.92 0.26 -1.64
CA TRP A 252 -19.35 0.36 -1.91
C TRP A 252 -20.16 -0.32 -0.79
N HIS A 253 -19.88 -1.58 -0.49
CA HIS A 253 -20.57 -2.32 0.58
C HIS A 253 -20.37 -1.67 1.95
N ARG A 254 -19.17 -1.17 2.26
CA ARG A 254 -18.83 -0.51 3.53
C ARG A 254 -19.80 0.60 3.88
N LYS A 255 -20.17 1.41 2.88
CA LYS A 255 -21.09 2.55 3.05
C LYS A 255 -22.49 2.10 3.48
N PHE A 256 -22.96 0.95 2.96
CA PHE A 256 -24.25 0.37 3.33
C PHE A 256 -24.19 -0.42 4.65
N THR A 257 -23.14 -1.22 4.85
CA THR A 257 -22.99 -2.04 6.05
C THR A 257 -22.84 -1.19 7.30
N LEU A 258 -22.23 0.00 7.20
CA LEU A 258 -22.14 0.93 8.32
C LEU A 258 -23.52 1.43 8.77
N ALA A 259 -24.39 1.81 7.82
CA ALA A 259 -25.75 2.23 8.12
C ALA A 259 -26.59 1.07 8.70
N PHE A 260 -26.46 -0.12 8.13
CA PHE A 260 -27.13 -1.33 8.62
C PHE A 260 -26.66 -1.73 10.02
N ALA A 261 -25.36 -1.59 10.32
CA ALA A 261 -24.80 -1.90 11.63
C ALA A 261 -25.41 -1.04 12.74
N CYS A 262 -25.70 0.25 12.48
CA CYS A 262 -26.40 1.10 13.45
C CYS A 262 -27.76 0.52 13.84
N ILE A 263 -28.51 0.00 12.86
CA ILE A 263 -29.81 -0.64 13.09
C ILE A 263 -29.64 -1.91 13.93
N VAL A 264 -28.71 -2.79 13.52
CA VAL A 264 -28.44 -4.05 14.24
C VAL A 264 -28.01 -3.79 15.69
N LEU A 265 -27.07 -2.87 15.91
CA LEU A 265 -26.56 -2.53 17.25
C LEU A 265 -27.64 -1.87 18.11
N PHE A 266 -28.56 -1.11 17.53
CA PHE A 266 -29.73 -0.59 18.24
C PHE A 266 -30.62 -1.74 18.73
N PHE A 267 -30.93 -2.72 17.87
CA PHE A 267 -31.69 -3.92 18.25
C PHE A 267 -30.94 -4.87 19.19
N VAL A 268 -29.62 -4.74 19.35
CA VAL A 268 -28.88 -5.42 20.42
C VAL A 268 -28.95 -4.62 21.71
N GLY A 269 -28.73 -3.31 21.66
CA GLY A 269 -28.66 -2.44 22.84
C GLY A 269 -30.01 -2.28 23.56
N ALA A 270 -31.10 -2.06 22.81
CA ALA A 270 -32.44 -1.86 23.37
C ALA A 270 -32.92 -3.04 24.24
N PRO A 271 -32.92 -4.30 23.77
CA PRO A 271 -33.31 -5.43 24.61
C PRO A 271 -32.32 -5.68 25.75
N MET A 272 -31.02 -5.46 25.57
CA MET A 272 -30.05 -5.67 26.65
C MET A 272 -30.22 -4.67 27.80
N GLY A 273 -30.58 -3.42 27.49
CA GLY A 273 -30.99 -2.42 28.49
C GLY A 273 -32.28 -2.80 29.22
N ALA A 274 -33.25 -3.38 28.51
CA ALA A 274 -34.53 -3.78 29.08
C ALA A 274 -34.45 -5.09 29.91
N ILE A 275 -33.66 -6.08 29.49
CA ILE A 275 -33.56 -7.38 30.17
C ILE A 275 -32.74 -7.27 31.47
N VAL A 276 -31.59 -6.59 31.44
CA VAL A 276 -30.60 -6.63 32.52
C VAL A 276 -30.89 -5.55 33.58
N LYS A 277 -32.02 -5.69 34.28
CA LYS A 277 -32.47 -4.72 35.32
C LYS A 277 -31.78 -4.89 36.68
N LYS A 278 -31.12 -6.02 36.96
CA LYS A 278 -30.61 -6.39 38.31
C LYS A 278 -29.10 -6.12 38.55
N GLY A 279 -28.43 -5.30 37.74
CA GLY A 279 -26.96 -5.12 37.78
C GLY A 279 -26.44 -3.67 37.86
N GLY A 280 -27.29 -2.68 38.14
CA GLY A 280 -26.93 -1.26 38.05
C GLY A 280 -26.78 -0.77 36.59
N LEU A 281 -26.70 0.55 36.39
CA LEU A 281 -26.67 1.18 35.05
C LEU A 281 -25.49 0.73 34.16
N GLY A 282 -24.41 0.19 34.74
CA GLY A 282 -23.20 -0.18 34.00
C GLY A 282 -23.24 -1.53 33.27
N MET A 283 -23.99 -2.52 33.78
CA MET A 283 -23.97 -3.88 33.20
C MET A 283 -24.50 -3.94 31.75
N PRO A 284 -25.62 -3.28 31.39
CA PRO A 284 -26.09 -3.25 30.00
C PRO A 284 -25.10 -2.57 29.04
N VAL A 285 -24.41 -1.52 29.52
CA VAL A 285 -23.41 -0.77 28.73
C VAL A 285 -22.22 -1.67 28.40
N VAL A 286 -21.67 -2.37 29.40
CA VAL A 286 -20.53 -3.28 29.20
C VAL A 286 -20.87 -4.37 28.18
N ILE A 287 -22.08 -4.96 28.27
CA ILE A 287 -22.48 -5.99 27.32
C ILE A 287 -22.64 -5.43 25.90
N THR A 288 -23.24 -4.24 25.76
CA THR A 288 -23.40 -3.57 24.46
C THR A 288 -22.05 -3.25 23.83
N VAL A 289 -21.08 -2.75 24.62
CA VAL A 289 -19.70 -2.53 24.17
C VAL A 289 -19.05 -3.86 23.74
N GLY A 290 -19.31 -4.95 24.45
CA GLY A 290 -18.85 -6.29 24.06
C GLY A 290 -19.34 -6.71 22.67
N PHE A 291 -20.63 -6.54 22.38
CA PHE A 291 -21.19 -6.80 21.04
C PHE A 291 -20.62 -5.87 19.97
N PHE A 292 -20.38 -4.59 20.30
CA PHE A 292 -19.71 -3.66 19.40
C PHE A 292 -18.27 -4.09 19.07
N LEU A 293 -17.52 -4.60 20.05
CA LEU A 293 -16.17 -5.13 19.80
C LEU A 293 -16.22 -6.37 18.89
N ILE A 294 -17.17 -7.29 19.12
CA ILE A 294 -17.37 -8.45 18.25
C ILE A 294 -17.69 -8.00 16.82
N TYR A 295 -18.60 -7.03 16.66
CA TYR A 295 -18.91 -6.41 15.37
C TYR A 295 -17.64 -5.90 14.68
N TYR A 296 -16.84 -5.11 15.40
CA TYR A 296 -15.66 -4.47 14.87
C TYR A 296 -14.60 -5.49 14.44
N ILE A 297 -14.34 -6.50 15.26
CA ILE A 297 -13.37 -7.57 14.96
C ILE A 297 -13.83 -8.37 13.73
N CYS A 298 -15.10 -8.82 13.69
CA CYS A 298 -15.62 -9.56 12.55
C CYS A 298 -15.58 -8.74 11.25
N THR A 299 -15.90 -7.44 11.32
CA THR A 299 -15.84 -6.54 10.16
C THR A 299 -14.39 -6.38 9.68
N MET A 300 -13.44 -6.16 10.60
CA MET A 300 -12.02 -6.03 10.23
C MET A 300 -11.45 -7.33 9.64
N MET A 301 -11.85 -8.49 10.16
CA MET A 301 -11.44 -9.78 9.60
C MET A 301 -12.04 -10.00 8.20
N GLY A 302 -13.34 -9.76 8.03
CA GLY A 302 -14.03 -9.89 6.75
C GLY A 302 -13.46 -8.95 5.69
N GLU A 303 -13.17 -7.70 6.05
CA GLU A 303 -12.53 -6.72 5.17
C GLU A 303 -11.14 -7.19 4.73
N ARG A 304 -10.31 -7.69 5.66
CA ARG A 304 -8.96 -8.21 5.32
C ARG A 304 -9.02 -9.40 4.37
N MET A 305 -9.95 -10.33 4.60
CA MET A 305 -10.13 -11.50 3.74
C MET A 305 -10.66 -11.12 2.35
N ALA A 306 -11.55 -10.12 2.27
CA ALA A 306 -12.06 -9.61 1.00
C ALA A 306 -11.00 -8.85 0.21
N ARG A 307 -10.21 -7.98 0.86
CA ARG A 307 -9.08 -7.28 0.22
C ARG A 307 -8.03 -8.26 -0.31
N GLY A 308 -7.80 -9.36 0.41
CA GLY A 308 -6.91 -10.44 -0.01
C GLY A 308 -7.47 -11.36 -1.09
N GLY A 309 -8.72 -11.14 -1.56
CA GLY A 309 -9.35 -11.96 -2.59
C GLY A 309 -9.73 -13.38 -2.16
N VAL A 310 -9.67 -13.70 -0.86
CA VAL A 310 -9.99 -15.04 -0.32
C VAL A 310 -11.50 -15.29 -0.31
N ILE A 311 -12.28 -14.24 -0.03
CA ILE A 311 -13.74 -14.25 -0.05
C ILE A 311 -14.25 -13.10 -0.91
N SER A 312 -15.48 -13.20 -1.40
CA SER A 312 -16.08 -12.12 -2.18
C SER A 312 -16.27 -10.84 -1.32
N PRO A 313 -16.13 -9.64 -1.92
CA PRO A 313 -16.40 -8.36 -1.26
C PRO A 313 -17.73 -8.34 -0.50
N PHE A 314 -18.78 -8.89 -1.10
CA PHE A 314 -20.10 -9.02 -0.49
C PHE A 314 -20.06 -9.85 0.80
N MET A 315 -19.52 -11.07 0.75
CA MET A 315 -19.48 -11.94 1.93
C MET A 315 -18.61 -11.36 3.05
N GLY A 316 -17.45 -10.78 2.71
CA GLY A 316 -16.55 -10.21 3.69
C GLY A 316 -17.13 -9.02 4.44
N MET A 317 -17.75 -8.08 3.72
CA MET A 317 -18.29 -6.87 4.34
C MET A 317 -19.57 -7.13 5.13
N TRP A 318 -20.40 -8.08 4.70
CA TRP A 318 -21.64 -8.44 5.40
C TRP A 318 -21.45 -9.50 6.49
N MET A 319 -20.25 -10.06 6.64
CA MET A 319 -19.95 -11.13 7.60
C MET A 319 -20.39 -10.78 9.03
N SER A 320 -20.05 -9.58 9.50
CA SER A 320 -20.41 -9.14 10.86
C SER A 320 -21.91 -8.96 11.03
N SER A 321 -22.58 -8.38 10.04
CA SER A 321 -24.03 -8.23 9.98
C SER A 321 -24.75 -9.58 10.00
N LEU A 322 -24.25 -10.57 9.24
CA LEU A 322 -24.82 -11.92 9.20
C LEU A 322 -24.71 -12.66 10.54
N ILE A 323 -23.65 -12.38 11.31
CA ILE A 323 -23.47 -12.95 12.65
C ILE A 323 -24.38 -12.24 13.66
N LEU A 324 -24.41 -10.91 13.64
CA LEU A 324 -25.09 -10.14 14.67
C LEU A 324 -26.59 -10.01 14.45
N PHE A 325 -27.07 -9.97 13.21
CA PHE A 325 -28.48 -9.79 12.91
C PHE A 325 -29.37 -10.91 13.50
N PRO A 326 -29.05 -12.21 13.35
CA PRO A 326 -29.79 -13.27 14.03
C PRO A 326 -29.73 -13.14 15.56
N THR A 327 -28.57 -12.79 16.12
CA THR A 327 -28.46 -12.61 17.57
C THR A 327 -29.31 -11.44 18.08
N ALA A 328 -29.36 -10.34 17.34
CA ALA A 328 -30.18 -9.18 17.63
C ALA A 328 -31.67 -9.53 17.61
N LEU A 329 -32.12 -10.28 16.60
CA LEU A 329 -33.51 -10.76 16.50
C LEU A 329 -33.87 -11.69 17.67
N ILE A 330 -33.02 -12.67 17.97
CA ILE A 330 -33.26 -13.63 19.06
C ILE A 330 -33.31 -12.90 20.41
N LEU A 331 -32.40 -11.96 20.66
CA LEU A 331 -32.38 -11.15 21.89
C LEU A 331 -33.62 -10.25 21.99
N THR A 332 -34.01 -9.60 20.90
CA THR A 332 -35.21 -8.75 20.86
C THR A 332 -36.48 -9.55 21.12
N TYR A 333 -36.63 -10.71 20.48
CA TYR A 333 -37.78 -11.60 20.70
C TYR A 333 -37.88 -12.06 22.15
N LYS A 334 -36.74 -12.47 22.74
CA LYS A 334 -36.68 -12.95 24.12
C LYS A 334 -36.87 -11.85 25.17
N ALA A 335 -36.44 -10.62 24.89
CA ALA A 335 -36.74 -9.46 25.72
C ALA A 335 -38.24 -9.18 25.80
N ASN A 336 -38.94 -9.38 24.68
CA ASN A 336 -40.38 -9.16 24.60
C ASN A 336 -41.19 -10.23 25.35
N GLN A 337 -40.64 -11.45 25.50
CA GLN A 337 -41.28 -12.56 26.21
C GLN A 337 -40.94 -12.64 27.71
N ASP A 338 -40.42 -11.56 28.29
CA ASP A 338 -40.02 -11.47 29.72
C ASP A 338 -39.12 -12.61 30.21
N SER A 339 -38.33 -13.19 29.29
CA SER A 339 -37.48 -14.32 29.60
C SER A 339 -36.18 -13.89 30.28
N SER A 340 -36.06 -14.18 31.58
CA SER A 340 -34.87 -13.99 32.42
C SER A 340 -33.74 -14.96 32.04
N ILE A 341 -33.07 -14.73 30.91
CA ILE A 341 -31.99 -15.61 30.40
C ILE A 341 -30.68 -15.38 31.17
N PHE A 342 -30.52 -14.23 31.81
CA PHE A 342 -29.34 -13.86 32.60
C PHE A 342 -29.66 -13.80 34.09
N ASP A 343 -30.13 -14.92 34.65
CA ASP A 343 -30.20 -15.05 36.10
C ASP A 343 -28.77 -15.18 36.67
N SER A 344 -28.44 -14.41 37.72
CA SER A 344 -27.10 -14.35 38.33
C SER A 344 -26.57 -15.73 38.76
N ASN A 345 -27.49 -16.68 38.96
CA ASN A 345 -27.20 -18.07 39.29
C ASN A 345 -26.49 -18.86 38.17
N PHE A 346 -26.69 -18.54 36.89
CA PHE A 346 -26.02 -19.22 35.77
C PHE A 346 -24.51 -18.92 35.73
N TYR A 347 -24.15 -17.64 35.87
CA TYR A 347 -22.74 -17.21 35.93
C TYR A 347 -22.03 -17.74 37.18
N LYS A 348 -22.72 -17.77 38.34
CA LYS A 348 -22.18 -18.40 39.56
C LYS A 348 -21.93 -19.90 39.37
N ARG A 349 -22.76 -20.62 38.61
CA ARG A 349 -22.56 -22.05 38.28
C ARG A 349 -21.33 -22.26 37.38
N LEU A 350 -21.14 -21.42 36.36
CA LEU A 350 -20.00 -21.52 35.43
C LEU A 350 -18.67 -21.25 36.13
N PHE A 351 -18.62 -20.23 37.00
CA PHE A 351 -17.43 -19.94 37.84
C PHE A 351 -17.16 -21.04 38.88
N ARG A 352 -18.21 -21.64 39.44
CA ARG A 352 -18.08 -22.73 40.43
C ARG A 352 -17.61 -24.04 39.79
N LEU A 353 -17.93 -24.30 38.52
CA LEU A 353 -17.39 -25.42 37.74
C LEU A 353 -15.90 -25.23 37.43
N LYS A 354 -15.47 -24.01 37.10
CA LYS A 354 -14.04 -23.71 36.85
C LYS A 354 -13.17 -23.81 38.12
N LYS A 355 -13.73 -23.50 39.31
CA LYS A 355 -13.04 -23.65 40.60
C LYS A 355 -12.93 -25.10 41.09
N LYS A 356 -13.84 -25.99 40.66
CA LYS A 356 -13.81 -27.42 41.03
C LYS A 356 -12.72 -28.22 40.27
N ASN A 357 -12.26 -27.72 39.12
CA ASN A 357 -11.21 -28.35 38.31
C ASN A 357 -9.80 -27.81 38.59
N ALA A 358 -9.63 -26.87 39.52
CA ALA A 358 -8.34 -26.22 39.83
C ALA A 358 -7.80 -26.57 41.23
N GLY A 359 -8.34 -27.59 41.89
CA GLY A 359 -7.94 -27.96 43.26
C GLY A 359 -7.98 -29.45 43.49
N THR A 360 -6.88 -30.13 43.18
CA THR A 360 -6.31 -31.27 43.93
C THR A 360 -4.90 -31.58 43.38
N PRO A 361 -3.82 -31.06 43.97
CA PRO A 361 -2.56 -31.79 44.01
C PRO A 361 -2.68 -32.82 45.13
N ASN A 362 -2.70 -34.09 44.78
CA ASN A 362 -2.67 -35.19 45.76
C ASN A 362 -1.29 -35.21 46.44
N LEU A 363 -1.30 -35.22 47.78
CA LEU A 363 -0.25 -35.80 48.63
C LEU A 363 -0.46 -37.31 48.70
#